data_AF-A0A9D2I474-F1
#
_entry.id   AF-A0A9D2I474-F1
#
_cell.length_a   1.000
_cell.length_b   1.000
_cell.length_c   1.000
_cell.angle_alpha   90.00
_cell.angle_beta   90.00
_cell.angle_gamma   90.00
#
_symmetry.space_group_name_H-M   'P 1'
#
loop_
_entity.id
_entity.type
_entity.pdbx_description
1 polymer ?
#
loop_
_entity_poly.entity_id
_entity_poly.type
_entity_poly.pdbx_seq_one_letter_code
_entity_poly.pdbx_strand_id
1 'polypeptide(L)'
;MKEERGKGTKEHMIKLNFAGIHTRQELHQYLEEKLQLPQSQGESLDNIYDFLTMAAGRLHIIVEGISRNHSRLGGYLDGVVRTLRAAEAVTEGLTLEVREQMDADKEWLENPAVVEQSCAFSRQVTVGMEDTPVPASGQEGLMYRAEGMPYLRLCFANAVDVQIDIGGIRYPFLETDKDVWTVDLPLDAGFYYVHLYVDNCLVLSPFLPIGYGHCRPANYIEVGPMEEFCLMRDVPHGTIRHEYFPCRATGRTETCICYVPPGYEESGEDYPVLYLQHGFGENERGWVWQGKVNHIMDNLLSEKKAVPMLIVMANGMVMTESNPGKIQLRHELFLEELTQDLIPFIEQKYRVKKDRQHRAMAGLSMGSMQTSMLIGKHPELFAWAGLFSGFLHNLVGKQPDNSHLENIRQPEFSQNMSLLFRGMGRQDSFWKNFEEDDAFCEKYGVKCVRREYEGGHDWNVWRKCVHDFLPMLFV
;
A
#
# COMPACT_ATOMS: atom_id res chain seq x y z
N MET A 1 -49.76 -23.75 19.08
CA MET A 1 -49.99 -22.29 19.03
C MET A 1 -48.79 -21.68 18.32
N LYS A 2 -49.07 -20.73 17.43
CA LYS A 2 -48.20 -20.17 16.40
C LYS A 2 -46.94 -19.51 16.95
N GLU A 3 -45.90 -19.58 16.12
CA GLU A 3 -44.75 -18.67 16.06
C GLU A 3 -45.17 -17.19 16.17
N GLU A 4 -44.50 -16.42 17.01
CA GLU A 4 -44.32 -14.99 16.77
C GLU A 4 -42.85 -14.74 16.43
N ARG A 5 -42.66 -14.37 15.16
CA ARG A 5 -41.42 -13.91 14.56
C ARG A 5 -40.87 -12.71 15.33
N GLY A 6 -39.60 -12.79 15.73
CA GLY A 6 -38.82 -11.62 16.09
C GLY A 6 -38.80 -10.63 14.93
N LYS A 7 -39.44 -9.48 15.12
CA LYS A 7 -39.27 -8.31 14.25
C LYS A 7 -37.83 -7.85 14.41
N GLY A 8 -37.05 -7.87 13.33
CA GLY A 8 -35.76 -7.18 13.29
C GLY A 8 -35.95 -5.72 13.65
N THR A 9 -35.19 -5.25 14.63
CA THR A 9 -35.08 -3.83 15.00
C THR A 9 -34.50 -3.10 13.80
N LYS A 10 -35.34 -2.36 13.06
CA LYS A 10 -34.87 -1.45 12.01
C LYS A 10 -33.99 -0.38 12.66
N GLU A 11 -32.77 -0.21 12.17
CA GLU A 11 -31.96 0.98 12.47
C GLU A 11 -32.73 2.24 12.07
N HIS A 12 -32.88 3.16 13.00
CA HIS A 12 -33.51 4.45 12.76
C HIS A 12 -32.41 5.46 12.44
N MET A 13 -32.48 6.09 11.27
CA MET A 13 -31.46 7.05 10.82
C MET A 13 -32.03 8.46 10.78
N ILE A 14 -31.33 9.42 11.37
CA ILE A 14 -31.69 10.85 11.37
C ILE A 14 -30.56 11.65 10.72
N LYS A 15 -30.87 12.34 9.61
CA LYS A 15 -29.93 13.24 8.92
C LYS A 15 -30.18 14.69 9.34
N LEU A 16 -29.20 15.31 9.99
CA LEU A 16 -29.18 16.70 10.41
C LEU A 16 -28.26 17.50 9.49
N ASN A 17 -28.82 18.14 8.46
CA ASN A 17 -28.07 19.04 7.60
C ASN A 17 -28.29 20.49 8.04
N PHE A 18 -27.22 21.13 8.48
CA PHE A 18 -27.27 22.52 8.93
C PHE A 18 -27.01 23.54 7.82
N ALA A 19 -26.76 23.11 6.58
CA ALA A 19 -26.58 24.01 5.45
C ALA A 19 -27.87 24.83 5.21
N GLY A 20 -27.72 26.16 5.10
CA GLY A 20 -28.85 27.07 4.89
C GLY A 20 -29.56 27.54 6.17
N ILE A 21 -29.15 27.07 7.36
CA ILE A 21 -29.61 27.62 8.64
C ILE A 21 -28.80 28.89 8.96
N HIS A 22 -29.47 29.99 9.31
CA HIS A 22 -28.85 31.31 9.42
C HIS A 22 -28.95 31.92 10.82
N THR A 23 -29.88 31.46 11.65
CA THR A 23 -30.07 31.95 13.03
C THR A 23 -30.13 30.81 14.05
N ARG A 24 -29.90 31.13 15.34
CA ARG A 24 -30.02 30.15 16.44
C ARG A 24 -31.45 29.65 16.59
N GLN A 25 -32.43 30.54 16.39
CA GLN A 25 -33.85 30.21 16.44
C GLN A 25 -34.23 29.22 15.33
N GLU A 26 -33.74 29.44 14.10
CA GLU A 26 -33.94 28.49 12.99
C GLU A 26 -33.28 27.14 13.28
N LEU A 27 -32.07 27.13 13.85
CA LEU A 27 -31.37 25.90 14.22
C LEU A 27 -32.16 25.12 15.29
N HIS A 28 -32.66 25.83 16.31
CA HIS A 28 -33.42 25.21 17.38
C HIS A 28 -34.74 24.64 16.86
N GLN A 29 -35.51 25.40 16.07
CA GLN A 29 -36.75 24.93 15.46
C GLN A 29 -36.53 23.74 14.52
N TYR A 30 -35.43 23.76 13.75
CA TYR A 30 -35.03 22.65 12.90
C TYR A 30 -34.74 21.38 13.71
N LEU A 31 -34.06 21.50 14.85
CA LEU A 31 -33.77 20.39 15.75
C LEU A 31 -35.04 19.86 16.44
N GLU A 32 -35.93 20.75 16.89
CA GLU A 32 -37.24 20.37 17.45
C GLU A 32 -38.05 19.54 16.45
N GLU A 33 -38.07 19.94 15.19
CA GLU A 33 -38.79 19.22 14.13
C GLU A 33 -38.15 17.87 13.81
N LYS A 34 -36.82 17.84 13.61
CA LYS A 34 -36.12 16.63 13.17
C LYS A 34 -35.99 15.57 14.27
N LEU A 35 -35.86 16.01 15.52
CA LEU A 35 -35.75 15.14 16.68
C LEU A 35 -37.09 14.97 17.42
N GLN A 36 -38.18 15.60 16.95
CA GLN A 36 -39.51 15.56 17.57
C GLN A 36 -39.49 15.92 19.06
N LEU A 37 -38.75 16.97 19.42
CA LEU A 37 -38.57 17.38 20.81
C LEU A 37 -39.87 18.00 21.37
N PRO A 38 -40.11 17.91 22.70
CA PRO A 38 -41.24 18.59 23.33
C PRO A 38 -41.12 20.10 23.16
N GLN A 39 -42.20 20.77 22.71
CA GLN A 39 -42.25 22.24 22.66
C GLN A 39 -42.16 22.79 24.10
N SER A 40 -40.99 23.33 24.45
CA SER A 40 -40.77 24.01 25.73
C SER A 40 -40.30 25.44 25.45
N GLN A 41 -40.56 26.37 26.38
CA GLN A 41 -40.12 27.75 26.22
C GLN A 41 -38.62 27.87 26.50
N GLY A 42 -37.78 27.66 25.48
CA GLY A 42 -36.36 28.05 25.50
C GLY A 42 -35.43 27.21 24.63
N GLU A 43 -34.31 27.81 24.19
CA GLU A 43 -33.26 27.20 23.34
C GLU A 43 -32.41 26.11 24.05
N SER A 44 -32.97 25.38 25.03
CA SER A 44 -32.20 24.49 25.90
C SER A 44 -31.72 23.24 25.17
N LEU A 45 -30.39 23.02 25.21
CA LEU A 45 -29.75 21.82 24.68
C LEU A 45 -30.04 20.57 25.54
N ASP A 46 -30.53 20.75 26.78
CA ASP A 46 -30.87 19.65 27.68
C ASP A 46 -31.97 18.75 27.09
N ASN A 47 -32.93 19.34 26.36
CA ASN A 47 -34.00 18.58 25.69
C ASN A 47 -33.45 17.62 24.62
N ILE A 48 -32.39 18.02 23.92
CA ILE A 48 -31.72 17.18 22.90
C ILE A 48 -31.02 16.01 23.60
N TYR A 49 -30.31 16.29 24.68
CA TYR A 49 -29.61 15.26 25.46
C TYR A 49 -30.60 14.24 26.06
N ASP A 50 -31.66 14.71 26.70
CA ASP A 50 -32.68 13.85 27.33
C ASP A 50 -33.40 12.99 26.29
N PHE A 51 -33.76 13.56 25.13
CA PHE A 51 -34.36 12.79 24.04
C PHE A 51 -33.44 11.65 23.57
N LEU A 52 -32.16 11.94 23.34
CA LEU A 52 -31.21 10.97 22.80
C LEU A 52 -30.87 9.87 23.80
N THR A 53 -30.75 10.22 25.09
CA THR A 53 -30.46 9.23 26.15
C THR A 53 -31.67 8.39 26.53
N MET A 54 -32.88 8.84 26.24
CA MET A 54 -34.13 8.09 26.43
C MET A 54 -34.58 7.30 25.18
N ALA A 55 -33.93 7.49 24.03
CA ALA A 55 -34.29 6.81 22.79
C ALA A 55 -34.04 5.29 22.90
N ALA A 56 -35.07 4.48 22.63
CA ALA A 56 -34.97 3.02 22.65
C ALA A 56 -34.71 2.47 21.24
N GLY A 57 -33.60 1.75 21.05
CA GLY A 57 -33.22 1.08 19.79
C GLY A 57 -31.94 1.64 19.17
N ARG A 58 -31.48 1.04 18.06
CA ARG A 58 -30.31 1.55 17.32
C ARG A 58 -30.66 2.82 16.55
N LEU A 59 -30.04 3.93 16.92
CA LEU A 59 -30.23 5.25 16.34
C LEU A 59 -28.90 5.71 15.72
N HIS A 60 -28.92 6.05 14.43
CA HIS A 60 -27.75 6.59 13.73
C HIS A 60 -28.02 8.04 13.32
N ILE A 61 -27.21 8.98 13.78
CA ILE A 61 -27.34 10.41 13.48
C ILE A 61 -26.21 10.83 12.57
N ILE A 62 -26.54 11.42 11.44
CA ILE A 62 -25.56 12.00 10.51
C ILE A 62 -25.70 13.51 10.55
N VAL A 63 -24.63 14.21 10.88
CA VAL A 63 -24.57 15.68 10.94
C VAL A 63 -23.75 16.22 9.78
N GLU A 64 -24.29 17.16 9.02
CA GLU A 64 -23.64 17.78 7.86
C GLU A 64 -23.76 19.30 7.89
N GLY A 65 -22.90 20.00 7.14
CA GLY A 65 -23.03 21.44 6.90
C GLY A 65 -22.60 22.35 8.06
N ILE A 66 -21.79 21.84 9.00
CA ILE A 66 -21.28 22.59 10.16
C ILE A 66 -20.37 23.75 9.71
N SER A 67 -19.38 23.46 8.86
CA SER A 67 -18.32 24.39 8.46
C SER A 67 -18.84 25.62 7.70
N ARG A 68 -19.92 25.47 6.90
CA ARG A 68 -20.54 26.58 6.15
C ARG A 68 -21.20 27.65 7.03
N ASN A 69 -21.54 27.30 8.27
CA ASN A 69 -22.30 28.19 9.19
C ASN A 69 -21.57 28.48 10.51
N HIS A 70 -20.37 27.94 10.70
CA HIS A 70 -19.56 28.15 11.90
C HIS A 70 -19.27 29.65 12.16
N SER A 71 -19.05 30.45 11.11
CA SER A 71 -18.85 31.91 11.22
C SER A 71 -20.07 32.68 11.77
N ARG A 72 -21.27 32.11 11.68
CA ARG A 72 -22.55 32.75 12.07
C ARG A 72 -23.15 32.18 13.35
N LEU A 73 -23.01 30.87 13.57
CA LEU A 73 -23.66 30.13 14.65
C LEU A 73 -22.68 29.54 15.68
N GLY A 74 -21.37 29.60 15.40
CA GLY A 74 -20.25 28.94 16.08
C GLY A 74 -20.55 28.40 17.48
N GLY A 75 -20.53 29.27 18.49
CA GLY A 75 -20.66 28.81 19.89
C GLY A 75 -21.93 28.03 20.25
N TYR A 76 -23.06 28.26 19.55
CA TYR A 76 -24.30 27.50 19.77
C TYR A 76 -24.31 26.20 18.96
N LEU A 77 -23.81 26.23 17.72
CA LEU A 77 -23.65 25.05 16.87
C LEU A 77 -22.68 24.04 17.49
N ASP A 78 -21.56 24.53 18.04
CA ASP A 78 -20.60 23.72 18.80
C ASP A 78 -21.25 23.14 20.06
N GLY A 79 -22.15 23.90 20.69
CA GLY A 79 -22.97 23.44 21.81
C GLY A 79 -23.81 22.23 21.40
N VAL A 80 -24.54 22.31 20.29
CA VAL A 80 -25.36 21.22 19.74
C VAL A 80 -24.50 19.98 19.47
N VAL A 81 -23.39 20.12 18.74
CA VAL A 81 -22.51 18.99 18.40
C VAL A 81 -21.92 18.34 19.65
N ARG A 82 -21.49 19.14 20.63
CA ARG A 82 -21.03 18.63 21.94
C ARG A 82 -22.12 17.85 22.65
N THR A 83 -23.35 18.35 22.66
CA THR A 83 -24.50 17.66 23.26
C THR A 83 -24.79 16.32 22.57
N LEU A 84 -24.73 16.26 21.24
CA LEU A 84 -24.91 15.03 20.47
C LEU A 84 -23.82 13.99 20.81
N ARG A 85 -22.55 14.41 20.87
CA ARG A 85 -21.40 13.56 21.25
C ARG A 85 -21.51 13.08 22.70
N ALA A 86 -21.95 13.95 23.61
CA ALA A 86 -22.16 13.58 25.01
C ALA A 86 -23.24 12.51 25.16
N ALA A 87 -24.33 12.58 24.38
CA ALA A 87 -25.36 11.57 24.38
C ALA A 87 -24.88 10.24 23.75
N GLU A 88 -24.12 10.28 22.66
CA GLU A 88 -23.50 9.09 22.04
C GLU A 88 -22.64 8.32 23.04
N ALA A 89 -21.84 9.02 23.85
CA ALA A 89 -20.94 8.40 24.81
C ALA A 89 -21.63 7.58 25.92
N VAL A 90 -22.91 7.85 26.20
CA VAL A 90 -23.65 7.23 27.31
C VAL A 90 -24.85 6.38 26.87
N THR A 91 -25.17 6.36 25.58
CA THR A 91 -26.37 5.69 25.05
C THR A 91 -26.00 4.52 24.16
N GLU A 92 -26.25 3.30 24.63
CA GLU A 92 -25.95 2.09 23.87
C GLU A 92 -26.84 1.99 22.61
N GLY A 93 -26.20 1.85 21.44
CA GLY A 93 -26.89 1.79 20.15
C GLY A 93 -27.12 3.14 19.48
N LEU A 94 -26.70 4.25 20.09
CA LEU A 94 -26.60 5.56 19.44
C LEU A 94 -25.24 5.68 18.75
N THR A 95 -25.22 6.08 17.49
CA THR A 95 -23.99 6.36 16.72
C THR A 95 -24.12 7.70 16.03
N LEU A 96 -23.07 8.51 16.07
CA LEU A 96 -23.04 9.85 15.50
C LEU A 96 -21.92 9.97 14.48
N GLU A 97 -22.30 10.23 13.23
CA GLU A 97 -21.38 10.54 12.14
C GLU A 97 -21.43 12.05 11.86
N VAL A 98 -20.28 12.72 11.84
CA VAL A 98 -20.20 14.14 11.45
C VAL A 98 -19.50 14.19 10.10
N ARG A 99 -20.25 14.48 9.03
CA ARG A 99 -19.71 14.62 7.67
C ARG A 99 -19.50 16.09 7.38
N GLU A 100 -18.28 16.55 7.61
CA GLU A 100 -17.86 17.83 7.04
C GLU A 100 -17.40 17.62 5.60
N GLN A 101 -18.00 18.38 4.69
CA GLN A 101 -17.39 18.68 3.41
C GLN A 101 -16.81 20.09 3.54
N MET A 102 -15.55 20.17 3.98
CA MET A 102 -14.76 21.37 3.76
C MET A 102 -14.06 21.26 2.41
N ASP A 103 -14.09 22.35 1.65
CA ASP A 103 -13.03 22.67 0.70
C ASP A 103 -11.74 22.67 1.52
N ALA A 104 -11.02 21.54 1.52
CA ALA A 104 -9.73 21.47 2.16
C ALA A 104 -8.86 22.54 1.50
N ASP A 105 -8.38 23.50 2.29
CA ASP A 105 -7.38 24.45 1.85
C ASP A 105 -6.22 23.70 1.16
N LYS A 106 -5.59 24.39 0.20
CA LYS A 106 -4.64 23.90 -0.80
C LYS A 106 -3.55 22.92 -0.32
N GLU A 107 -3.32 22.75 0.97
CA GLU A 107 -2.31 21.86 1.57
C GLU A 107 -2.48 20.39 1.17
N TRP A 108 -3.70 19.90 0.92
CA TRP A 108 -3.87 18.48 0.55
C TRP A 108 -3.51 18.17 -0.92
N LEU A 109 -3.63 19.17 -1.81
CA LEU A 109 -3.10 19.07 -3.18
C LEU A 109 -1.56 19.01 -3.20
N GLU A 110 -0.90 19.32 -2.08
CA GLU A 110 0.56 19.25 -1.95
C GLU A 110 1.01 17.98 -1.20
N ASN A 111 0.10 17.14 -0.70
CA ASN A 111 0.48 15.90 -0.01
C ASN A 111 1.11 14.89 -0.99
N PRO A 112 2.42 14.59 -0.87
CA PRO A 112 3.10 13.68 -1.80
C PRO A 112 2.51 12.27 -1.85
N ALA A 113 1.91 11.78 -0.76
CA ALA A 113 1.22 10.49 -0.74
C ALA A 113 0.00 10.45 -1.69
N VAL A 114 -0.52 11.62 -2.07
CA VAL A 114 -1.69 11.81 -2.95
C VAL A 114 -1.24 12.22 -4.35
N VAL A 115 -0.24 13.10 -4.47
CA VAL A 115 0.21 13.62 -5.78
C VAL A 115 1.36 12.83 -6.43
N GLU A 116 2.15 12.08 -5.65
CA GLU A 116 3.29 11.27 -6.14
C GLU A 116 3.00 9.76 -6.10
N GLN A 117 1.79 9.38 -6.45
CA GLN A 117 1.50 8.00 -6.74
C GLN A 117 2.01 7.71 -8.19
N SER A 118 2.47 6.49 -8.52
CA SER A 118 3.44 6.24 -9.60
C SER A 118 2.93 5.99 -11.06
N CYS A 119 3.18 6.89 -12.03
CA CYS A 119 2.96 6.79 -13.50
C CYS A 119 1.61 6.38 -14.13
N ALA A 120 0.64 5.82 -13.41
CA ALA A 120 -0.79 5.92 -13.77
C ALA A 120 -1.40 7.29 -13.42
N PHE A 121 -0.56 8.27 -13.01
CA PHE A 121 -0.92 9.35 -12.09
C PHE A 121 -0.71 10.75 -12.64
N SER A 122 -1.73 11.22 -13.33
CA SER A 122 -2.34 12.45 -12.86
C SER A 122 -3.69 12.02 -12.28
N ARG A 123 -4.24 12.75 -11.32
CA ARG A 123 -5.68 12.64 -11.01
C ARG A 123 -6.39 12.68 -12.36
N GLN A 124 -7.09 11.61 -12.76
CA GLN A 124 -7.70 11.58 -14.09
C GLN A 124 -8.67 12.75 -14.19
N VAL A 125 -8.30 13.78 -14.94
CA VAL A 125 -9.22 14.84 -15.33
C VAL A 125 -9.94 14.29 -16.54
N THR A 126 -11.16 13.82 -16.34
CA THR A 126 -12.01 13.41 -17.46
C THR A 126 -12.39 14.66 -18.25
N VAL A 127 -11.71 14.90 -19.37
CA VAL A 127 -12.05 15.99 -20.28
C VAL A 127 -13.21 15.53 -21.15
N GLY A 128 -14.28 16.31 -21.21
CA GLY A 128 -15.37 16.05 -22.16
C GLY A 128 -14.89 16.29 -23.59
N MET A 129 -15.61 15.76 -24.59
CA MET A 129 -15.29 15.96 -26.02
C MET A 129 -15.27 17.44 -26.48
N GLU A 130 -15.71 18.38 -25.65
CA GLU A 130 -15.75 19.82 -25.94
C GLU A 130 -14.58 20.60 -25.27
N ASP A 131 -13.48 19.94 -24.89
CA ASP A 131 -12.27 20.53 -24.29
C ASP A 131 -12.47 21.34 -23.00
N THR A 132 -13.70 21.50 -22.50
CA THR A 132 -13.93 21.92 -21.12
C THR A 132 -13.45 20.81 -20.19
N PRO A 133 -12.51 21.07 -19.27
CA PRO A 133 -12.30 20.18 -18.13
C PRO A 133 -13.66 20.05 -17.48
N VAL A 134 -14.25 18.86 -17.50
CA VAL A 134 -15.42 18.63 -16.68
C VAL A 134 -14.83 18.44 -15.29
N PRO A 135 -15.08 19.30 -14.29
CA PRO A 135 -14.94 18.85 -12.92
C PRO A 135 -16.11 17.91 -12.69
N ALA A 136 -16.07 16.72 -13.29
CA ALA A 136 -16.95 15.62 -12.94
C ALA A 136 -16.42 15.10 -11.60
N SER A 137 -16.69 15.90 -10.56
CA SER A 137 -16.28 15.75 -9.18
C SER A 137 -14.80 15.42 -8.97
N GLY A 138 -14.02 16.41 -8.56
CA GLY A 138 -12.78 16.18 -7.79
C GLY A 138 -13.07 15.54 -6.42
N GLN A 139 -13.91 14.50 -6.37
CA GLN A 139 -14.44 13.91 -5.15
C GLN A 139 -14.38 12.36 -5.13
N GLU A 140 -13.64 11.68 -6.01
CA GLU A 140 -13.40 10.24 -5.85
C GLU A 140 -11.92 9.94 -5.57
N GLY A 141 -11.66 8.96 -4.71
CA GLY A 141 -10.32 8.54 -4.28
C GLY A 141 -10.14 8.55 -2.77
N LEU A 142 -8.88 8.38 -2.33
CA LEU A 142 -8.47 8.56 -0.94
C LEU A 142 -8.50 10.04 -0.59
N MET A 143 -9.05 10.37 0.58
CA MET A 143 -9.21 11.72 1.10
C MET A 143 -8.95 11.73 2.60
N TYR A 144 -8.95 12.92 3.21
CA TYR A 144 -8.73 13.10 4.64
C TYR A 144 -9.81 14.00 5.23
N ARG A 145 -10.33 13.61 6.39
CA ARG A 145 -11.19 14.44 7.21
C ARG A 145 -10.38 15.60 7.82
N ALA A 146 -11.05 16.62 8.35
CA ALA A 146 -10.39 17.80 8.92
C ALA A 146 -9.46 17.46 10.10
N GLU A 147 -9.81 16.42 10.86
CA GLU A 147 -9.03 15.85 11.96
C GLU A 147 -7.87 14.96 11.50
N GLY A 148 -7.70 14.73 10.18
CA GLY A 148 -6.63 13.91 9.61
C GLY A 148 -6.96 12.43 9.44
N MET A 149 -8.19 11.99 9.73
CA MET A 149 -8.64 10.61 9.47
C MET A 149 -8.72 10.35 7.96
N PRO A 150 -8.03 9.34 7.39
CA PRO A 150 -8.19 9.01 5.99
C PRO A 150 -9.55 8.37 5.73
N TYR A 151 -10.14 8.65 4.58
CA TYR A 151 -11.39 8.04 4.14
C TYR A 151 -11.40 7.89 2.62
N LEU A 152 -12.15 6.92 2.11
CA LEU A 152 -12.40 6.80 0.67
C LEU A 152 -13.77 7.37 0.34
N ARG A 153 -13.85 8.06 -0.79
CA ARG A 153 -15.11 8.43 -1.44
C ARG A 153 -15.10 7.87 -2.85
N LEU A 154 -16.14 7.12 -3.22
CA LEU A 154 -16.29 6.49 -4.53
C LEU A 154 -17.75 6.54 -4.98
N CYS A 155 -18.00 6.53 -6.28
CA CYS A 155 -19.33 6.56 -6.87
C CYS A 155 -19.66 5.24 -7.55
N PHE A 156 -20.73 4.59 -7.12
CA PHE A 156 -21.22 3.34 -7.68
C PHE A 156 -22.73 3.44 -7.90
N ALA A 157 -23.11 3.74 -9.14
CA ALA A 157 -24.50 3.95 -9.51
C ALA A 157 -25.32 2.66 -9.38
N ASN A 158 -26.45 2.75 -8.66
CA ASN A 158 -27.37 1.64 -8.39
C ASN A 158 -26.77 0.48 -7.58
N ALA A 159 -25.60 0.67 -6.96
CA ALA A 159 -25.07 -0.31 -6.02
C ALA A 159 -25.98 -0.42 -4.80
N VAL A 160 -26.02 -1.59 -4.18
CA VAL A 160 -26.77 -1.86 -2.94
C VAL A 160 -25.82 -2.06 -1.76
N ASP A 161 -24.65 -2.65 -2.00
CA ASP A 161 -23.62 -2.92 -1.00
C ASP A 161 -22.25 -2.57 -1.58
N VAL A 162 -21.46 -1.77 -0.85
CA VAL A 162 -20.09 -1.44 -1.23
C VAL A 162 -19.19 -1.68 -0.02
N GLN A 163 -18.12 -2.43 -0.20
CA GLN A 163 -17.19 -2.83 0.86
C GLN A 163 -15.75 -2.74 0.36
N ILE A 164 -14.81 -2.48 1.27
CA ILE A 164 -13.37 -2.60 1.00
C ILE A 164 -12.76 -3.58 2.00
N ASP A 165 -11.96 -4.52 1.49
CA ASP A 165 -11.13 -5.40 2.30
C ASP A 165 -9.68 -4.90 2.28
N ILE A 166 -9.14 -4.68 3.48
CA ILE A 166 -7.76 -4.26 3.71
C ILE A 166 -7.16 -5.19 4.76
N GLY A 167 -6.13 -5.96 4.38
CA GLY A 167 -5.47 -6.89 5.30
C GLY A 167 -6.41 -7.97 5.88
N GLY A 168 -7.50 -8.33 5.19
CA GLY A 168 -8.50 -9.28 5.66
C GLY A 168 -9.57 -8.69 6.58
N ILE A 169 -9.54 -7.38 6.82
CA ILE A 169 -10.59 -6.64 7.53
C ILE A 169 -11.49 -5.98 6.50
N ARG A 170 -12.81 -6.26 6.59
CA ARG A 170 -13.81 -5.63 5.72
C ARG A 170 -14.40 -4.39 6.37
N TYR A 171 -14.37 -3.28 5.63
CA TYR A 171 -15.00 -2.02 5.99
C TYR A 171 -16.17 -1.77 5.03
N PRO A 172 -17.41 -1.70 5.54
CA PRO A 172 -18.56 -1.34 4.72
C PRO A 172 -18.55 0.16 4.43
N PHE A 173 -18.89 0.54 3.21
CA PHE A 173 -19.14 1.94 2.88
C PHE A 173 -20.56 2.33 3.28
N LEU A 174 -20.71 3.60 3.63
CA LEU A 174 -22.00 4.24 3.82
C LEU A 174 -22.36 5.02 2.56
N GLU A 175 -23.56 4.82 2.03
CA GLU A 175 -24.10 5.69 0.99
C GLU A 175 -24.42 7.06 1.63
N THR A 176 -23.67 8.08 1.23
CA THR A 176 -23.71 9.39 1.87
C THR A 176 -24.62 10.38 1.16
N ASP A 177 -24.60 10.27 -0.16
CA ASP A 177 -25.52 10.86 -1.13
C ASP A 177 -25.85 9.78 -2.16
N LYS A 178 -26.90 10.01 -2.96
CA LYS A 178 -27.31 9.06 -4.00
C LYS A 178 -26.11 8.63 -4.85
N ASP A 179 -25.85 7.33 -4.90
CA ASP A 179 -24.76 6.68 -5.64
C ASP A 179 -23.33 7.04 -5.16
N VAL A 180 -23.20 7.77 -4.04
CA VAL A 180 -21.93 8.20 -3.45
C VAL A 180 -21.66 7.45 -2.16
N TRP A 181 -20.58 6.69 -2.14
CA TRP A 181 -20.20 5.80 -1.06
C TRP A 181 -18.95 6.32 -0.36
N THR A 182 -18.96 6.38 0.97
CA THR A 182 -17.76 6.71 1.76
C THR A 182 -17.45 5.71 2.84
N VAL A 183 -16.18 5.54 3.17
CA VAL A 183 -15.73 4.73 4.31
C VAL A 183 -14.55 5.40 4.99
N ASP A 184 -14.63 5.57 6.30
CA ASP A 184 -13.51 6.03 7.12
C ASP A 184 -12.54 4.86 7.35
N LEU A 185 -11.25 5.14 7.24
CA LEU A 185 -10.19 4.16 7.30
C LEU A 185 -9.29 4.49 8.50
N PRO A 186 -9.50 3.86 9.67
CA PRO A 186 -8.63 4.06 10.85
C PRO A 186 -7.30 3.31 10.66
N LEU A 187 -6.54 3.72 9.65
CA LEU A 187 -5.26 3.14 9.25
C LEU A 187 -4.13 4.10 9.61
N ASP A 188 -3.01 3.51 10.01
CA ASP A 188 -1.76 4.24 10.15
C ASP A 188 -1.20 4.65 8.77
N ALA A 189 -0.16 5.49 8.78
CA ALA A 189 0.53 5.85 7.57
C ALA A 189 1.24 4.65 6.94
N GLY A 190 1.08 4.48 5.63
CA GLY A 190 1.71 3.42 4.87
C GLY A 190 0.95 3.02 3.61
N PHE A 191 1.51 2.01 2.95
CA PHE A 191 0.97 1.31 1.81
C PHE A 191 0.00 0.23 2.25
N TYR A 192 -1.14 0.13 1.56
CA TYR A 192 -2.12 -0.94 1.74
C TYR A 192 -2.66 -1.42 0.39
N TYR A 193 -2.57 -2.72 0.12
CA TYR A 193 -3.40 -3.33 -0.92
C TYR A 193 -4.86 -3.30 -0.50
N VAL A 194 -5.75 -3.02 -1.46
CA VAL A 194 -7.19 -2.94 -1.19
C VAL A 194 -8.00 -3.73 -2.20
N HIS A 195 -9.06 -4.38 -1.73
CA HIS A 195 -10.01 -5.11 -2.56
C HIS A 195 -11.41 -4.51 -2.40
N LEU A 196 -11.90 -3.87 -3.45
CA LEU A 196 -13.24 -3.29 -3.48
C LEU A 196 -14.27 -4.31 -3.93
N TYR A 197 -15.36 -4.43 -3.18
CA TYR A 197 -16.50 -5.26 -3.50
C TYR A 197 -17.72 -4.37 -3.69
N VAL A 198 -18.37 -4.46 -4.85
CA VAL A 198 -19.65 -3.80 -5.14
C VAL A 198 -20.66 -4.89 -5.43
N ASP A 199 -21.71 -4.97 -4.63
CA ASP A 199 -22.72 -6.02 -4.64
C ASP A 199 -22.09 -7.43 -4.59
N ASN A 200 -21.07 -7.60 -3.74
CA ASN A 200 -20.22 -8.79 -3.61
C ASN A 200 -19.36 -9.15 -4.84
N CYS A 201 -19.35 -8.34 -5.88
CA CYS A 201 -18.41 -8.49 -6.99
C CYS A 201 -17.11 -7.74 -6.71
N LEU A 202 -15.98 -8.43 -6.80
CA LEU A 202 -14.67 -7.78 -6.75
C LEU A 202 -14.51 -6.87 -7.98
N VAL A 203 -14.19 -5.60 -7.74
CA VAL A 203 -14.00 -4.59 -8.79
C VAL A 203 -12.67 -3.85 -8.60
N LEU A 204 -12.22 -3.20 -9.67
CA LEU A 204 -11.15 -2.21 -9.62
C LEU A 204 -11.76 -0.82 -9.81
N SER A 205 -11.37 0.13 -8.97
CA SER A 205 -11.68 1.54 -9.16
C SER A 205 -10.61 2.20 -10.02
N PRO A 206 -10.97 2.93 -11.09
CA PRO A 206 -10.02 3.75 -11.85
C PRO A 206 -9.55 5.00 -11.07
N PHE A 207 -10.21 5.32 -9.94
CA PHE A 207 -9.88 6.46 -9.10
C PHE A 207 -8.89 6.12 -7.97
N LEU A 208 -8.41 4.89 -7.93
CA LEU A 208 -7.35 4.45 -7.03
C LEU A 208 -6.15 3.94 -7.85
N PRO A 209 -4.92 4.03 -7.32
CA PRO A 209 -3.78 3.31 -7.84
C PRO A 209 -4.10 1.89 -8.27
N ILE A 210 -3.58 1.45 -9.41
CA ILE A 210 -3.64 0.04 -9.83
C ILE A 210 -2.21 -0.48 -9.93
N GLY A 211 -1.89 -1.42 -9.05
CA GLY A 211 -0.66 -2.20 -9.08
C GLY A 211 -0.93 -3.64 -9.51
N TYR A 212 0.07 -4.48 -9.31
CA TYR A 212 -0.05 -5.93 -9.48
C TYR A 212 0.40 -6.63 -8.21
N GLY A 213 -0.50 -7.41 -7.61
CA GLY A 213 -0.31 -8.12 -6.35
C GLY A 213 -1.36 -9.21 -6.21
N HIS A 214 -1.17 -10.18 -5.32
CA HIS A 214 -2.10 -11.32 -5.18
C HIS A 214 -2.38 -12.07 -6.51
N CYS A 215 -1.40 -12.12 -7.41
CA CYS A 215 -1.47 -12.73 -8.74
C CYS A 215 -2.47 -12.05 -9.70
N ARG A 216 -2.79 -10.76 -9.51
CA ARG A 216 -3.74 -10.02 -10.34
C ARG A 216 -3.47 -8.51 -10.30
N PRO A 217 -4.07 -7.72 -11.22
CA PRO A 217 -4.22 -6.29 -10.99
C PRO A 217 -5.02 -6.04 -9.71
N ALA A 218 -4.52 -5.14 -8.86
CA ALA A 218 -5.12 -4.82 -7.58
C ALA A 218 -5.06 -3.31 -7.33
N ASN A 219 -6.10 -2.76 -6.71
CA ASN A 219 -5.99 -1.41 -6.20
C ASN A 219 -5.08 -1.40 -4.95
N TYR A 220 -4.47 -0.27 -4.69
CA TYR A 220 -3.80 0.02 -3.42
C TYR A 220 -4.03 1.48 -3.03
N ILE A 221 -3.76 1.79 -1.78
CA ILE A 221 -3.78 3.16 -1.23
C ILE A 221 -2.47 3.45 -0.51
N GLU A 222 -2.12 4.74 -0.47
CA GLU A 222 -0.99 5.27 0.30
C GLU A 222 -1.54 6.24 1.33
N VAL A 223 -1.62 5.79 2.57
CA VAL A 223 -2.01 6.62 3.69
C VAL A 223 -0.78 7.42 4.13
N GLY A 224 -0.83 8.74 3.99
CA GLY A 224 0.22 9.64 4.45
C GLY A 224 0.26 9.85 5.98
N PRO A 225 1.35 10.45 6.48
CA PRO A 225 2.50 10.93 5.70
C PRO A 225 3.38 9.77 5.19
N MET A 226 3.82 9.87 3.93
CA MET A 226 4.76 8.91 3.36
C MET A 226 6.17 9.16 3.90
N GLU A 227 6.93 8.09 4.09
CA GLU A 227 8.34 8.16 4.50
C GLU A 227 9.16 9.06 3.54
N GLU A 228 9.98 9.95 4.09
CA GLU A 228 10.68 11.00 3.32
C GLU A 228 11.60 10.44 2.22
N PHE A 229 12.16 9.24 2.43
CA PHE A 229 13.06 8.60 1.47
C PHE A 229 12.31 8.03 0.25
N CYS A 230 10.99 7.87 0.33
CA CYS A 230 10.12 7.41 -0.75
C CYS A 230 9.57 8.56 -1.62
N LEU A 231 9.71 9.82 -1.18
CA LEU A 231 9.23 11.00 -1.89
C LEU A 231 10.06 11.26 -3.14
N MET A 232 9.41 11.72 -4.21
CA MET A 232 10.06 12.25 -5.40
C MET A 232 10.57 13.66 -5.08
N ARG A 233 11.88 13.81 -4.93
CA ARG A 233 12.50 15.11 -4.64
C ARG A 233 12.98 15.77 -5.94
N ASP A 234 13.19 17.09 -5.89
CA ASP A 234 13.85 17.84 -6.98
C ASP A 234 15.36 17.51 -7.02
N VAL A 235 15.69 16.35 -7.60
CA VAL A 235 17.04 15.81 -7.72
C VAL A 235 17.24 15.19 -9.11
N PRO A 236 18.48 14.93 -9.56
CA PRO A 236 18.70 14.20 -10.80
C PRO A 236 18.05 12.81 -10.73
N HIS A 237 17.21 12.49 -11.72
CA HIS A 237 16.47 11.24 -11.76
C HIS A 237 17.08 10.23 -12.72
N GLY A 238 17.12 8.97 -12.30
CA GLY A 238 17.42 7.84 -13.18
C GLY A 238 16.29 7.55 -14.17
N THR A 239 16.60 6.74 -15.19
CA THR A 239 15.61 6.29 -16.18
C THR A 239 15.07 4.91 -15.83
N ILE A 240 13.76 4.72 -15.97
CA ILE A 240 13.11 3.40 -15.93
C ILE A 240 12.93 2.89 -17.36
N ARG A 241 13.58 1.77 -17.70
CA ARG A 241 13.53 1.14 -19.02
C ARG A 241 12.80 -0.19 -18.93
N HIS A 242 11.85 -0.40 -19.83
CA HIS A 242 11.17 -1.68 -19.98
C HIS A 242 11.83 -2.45 -21.13
N GLU A 243 12.37 -3.61 -20.81
CA GLU A 243 13.21 -4.39 -21.70
C GLU A 243 12.60 -5.75 -22.00
N TYR A 244 12.93 -6.27 -23.18
CA TYR A 244 12.46 -7.55 -23.69
C TYR A 244 13.68 -8.38 -24.08
N PHE A 245 13.75 -9.63 -23.60
CA PHE A 245 14.87 -10.52 -23.87
C PHE A 245 14.40 -11.94 -24.18
N PRO A 246 15.08 -12.66 -25.09
CA PRO A 246 14.79 -14.07 -25.32
C PRO A 246 15.22 -14.89 -24.10
N CYS A 247 14.31 -15.68 -23.55
CA CYS A 247 14.56 -16.57 -22.40
C CYS A 247 14.50 -18.03 -22.85
N ARG A 248 15.61 -18.75 -22.68
CA ARG A 248 15.70 -20.18 -22.99
C ARG A 248 15.01 -21.02 -21.92
N ALA A 249 15.11 -20.61 -20.66
CA ALA A 249 14.49 -21.33 -19.54
C ALA A 249 12.96 -21.42 -19.67
N THR A 250 12.31 -20.38 -20.21
CA THR A 250 10.86 -20.38 -20.46
C THR A 250 10.49 -20.69 -21.91
N GLY A 251 11.44 -20.60 -22.85
CA GLY A 251 11.21 -20.76 -24.29
C GLY A 251 10.43 -19.61 -24.93
N ARG A 252 10.38 -18.44 -24.29
CA ARG A 252 9.61 -17.27 -24.73
C ARG A 252 10.44 -15.99 -24.63
N THR A 253 9.91 -14.89 -25.17
CA THR A 253 10.42 -13.55 -24.84
C THR A 253 9.83 -13.14 -23.49
N GLU A 254 10.70 -12.85 -22.52
CA GLU A 254 10.33 -12.36 -21.20
C GLU A 254 10.70 -10.88 -21.07
N THR A 255 10.25 -10.24 -19.99
CA THR A 255 10.43 -8.81 -19.74
C THR A 255 11.12 -8.51 -18.42
N CYS A 256 11.86 -7.41 -18.39
CA CYS A 256 12.39 -6.85 -17.15
C CYS A 256 12.32 -5.32 -17.14
N ILE A 257 12.32 -4.74 -15.96
CA ILE A 257 12.45 -3.31 -15.71
C ILE A 257 13.87 -3.02 -15.24
N CYS A 258 14.51 -2.04 -15.86
CA CYS A 258 15.84 -1.58 -15.48
C CYS A 258 15.76 -0.13 -15.01
N TYR A 259 16.19 0.15 -13.78
CA TYR A 259 16.59 1.48 -13.35
C TYR A 259 18.03 1.72 -13.80
N VAL A 260 18.24 2.84 -14.48
CA VAL A 260 19.54 3.31 -14.97
C VAL A 260 19.84 4.64 -14.28
N PRO A 261 20.98 4.79 -13.58
CA PRO A 261 21.23 5.95 -12.72
C PRO A 261 21.34 7.25 -13.53
N PRO A 262 21.09 8.42 -12.91
CA PRO A 262 21.28 9.72 -13.55
C PRO A 262 22.73 9.89 -14.05
N GLY A 263 22.90 10.54 -15.21
CA GLY A 263 24.22 10.76 -15.82
C GLY A 263 24.78 9.56 -16.60
N TYR A 264 24.02 8.46 -16.72
CA TYR A 264 24.48 7.26 -17.40
C TYR A 264 24.85 7.51 -18.86
N GLU A 265 24.04 8.26 -19.62
CA GLU A 265 24.26 8.45 -21.07
C GLU A 265 25.38 9.43 -21.40
N GLU A 266 25.70 10.32 -20.46
CA GLU A 266 26.79 11.28 -20.55
C GLU A 266 28.13 10.67 -20.10
N SER A 267 28.09 9.51 -19.43
CA SER A 267 29.23 8.82 -18.84
C SER A 267 29.73 7.66 -19.69
N GLY A 268 31.05 7.48 -19.72
CA GLY A 268 31.73 6.31 -20.28
C GLY A 268 31.99 5.18 -19.27
N GLU A 269 31.55 5.34 -18.02
CA GLU A 269 31.83 4.39 -16.93
C GLU A 269 30.99 3.11 -17.04
N ASP A 270 31.54 2.01 -16.51
CA ASP A 270 30.82 0.76 -16.28
C ASP A 270 30.27 0.72 -14.84
N TYR A 271 29.01 0.35 -14.69
CA TYR A 271 28.30 0.40 -13.42
C TYR A 271 28.14 -0.99 -12.77
N PRO A 272 28.15 -1.12 -11.44
CA PRO A 272 27.70 -2.34 -10.78
C PRO A 272 26.19 -2.56 -10.98
N VAL A 273 25.73 -3.80 -10.74
CA VAL A 273 24.34 -4.21 -10.99
C VAL A 273 23.75 -4.89 -9.75
N LEU A 274 22.58 -4.42 -9.33
CA LEU A 274 21.70 -5.09 -8.38
C LEU A 274 20.56 -5.77 -9.13
N TYR A 275 20.42 -7.09 -8.98
CA TYR A 275 19.21 -7.82 -9.40
C TYR A 275 18.24 -7.86 -8.22
N LEU A 276 17.05 -7.28 -8.36
CA LEU A 276 16.10 -7.05 -7.27
C LEU A 276 14.76 -7.72 -7.56
N GLN A 277 14.39 -8.72 -6.76
CA GLN A 277 13.24 -9.60 -6.98
C GLN A 277 12.04 -9.30 -6.09
N HIS A 278 10.85 -9.43 -6.66
CA HIS A 278 9.56 -9.22 -5.99
C HIS A 278 9.07 -10.50 -5.29
N GLY A 279 7.93 -10.39 -4.59
CA GLY A 279 7.32 -11.49 -3.86
C GLY A 279 6.36 -12.35 -4.69
N PHE A 280 5.77 -13.36 -4.04
CA PHE A 280 4.75 -14.20 -4.67
C PHE A 280 3.52 -13.35 -5.03
N GLY A 281 3.04 -13.48 -6.26
CA GLY A 281 1.84 -12.80 -6.75
C GLY A 281 2.06 -11.38 -7.23
N GLU A 282 3.30 -10.92 -7.24
CA GLU A 282 3.72 -9.64 -7.83
C GLU A 282 4.38 -9.88 -9.21
N ASN A 283 4.96 -8.83 -9.79
CA ASN A 283 5.68 -8.91 -11.06
C ASN A 283 6.85 -7.90 -11.11
N GLU A 284 7.53 -7.80 -12.26
CA GLU A 284 8.73 -6.99 -12.48
C GLU A 284 8.54 -5.47 -12.22
N ARG A 285 7.29 -5.01 -12.09
CA ARG A 285 6.95 -3.61 -11.85
C ARG A 285 6.83 -3.26 -10.36
N GLY A 286 6.73 -4.28 -9.50
CA GLY A 286 6.46 -4.15 -8.07
C GLY A 286 7.35 -3.12 -7.37
N TRP A 287 8.66 -3.28 -7.55
CA TRP A 287 9.67 -2.44 -6.92
C TRP A 287 9.66 -0.98 -7.37
N VAL A 288 9.18 -0.68 -8.58
CA VAL A 288 9.07 0.71 -9.06
C VAL A 288 7.82 1.37 -8.50
N TRP A 289 6.67 0.71 -8.62
CA TRP A 289 5.38 1.32 -8.28
C TRP A 289 5.07 1.25 -6.78
N GLN A 290 4.98 0.04 -6.24
CA GLN A 290 4.75 -0.19 -4.82
C GLN A 290 6.04 -0.04 -4.02
N GLY A 291 7.21 -0.32 -4.60
CA GLY A 291 8.49 -0.20 -3.90
C GLY A 291 9.11 1.18 -3.92
N LYS A 292 8.74 2.04 -4.88
CA LYS A 292 9.33 3.38 -5.09
C LYS A 292 10.87 3.36 -5.15
N VAL A 293 11.48 2.25 -5.58
CA VAL A 293 12.93 2.03 -5.51
C VAL A 293 13.72 3.08 -6.28
N ASN A 294 13.15 3.63 -7.34
CA ASN A 294 13.77 4.70 -8.14
C ASN A 294 13.85 6.01 -7.37
N HIS A 295 12.81 6.40 -6.62
CA HIS A 295 12.88 7.59 -5.75
C HIS A 295 13.90 7.38 -4.64
N ILE A 296 13.87 6.20 -4.00
CA ILE A 296 14.82 5.84 -2.94
C ILE A 296 16.25 5.95 -3.46
N MET A 297 16.53 5.37 -4.63
CA MET A 297 17.85 5.38 -5.23
C MET A 297 18.28 6.80 -5.64
N ASP A 298 17.42 7.57 -6.31
CA ASP A 298 17.72 8.96 -6.71
C ASP A 298 18.03 9.85 -5.50
N ASN A 299 17.23 9.73 -4.44
CA ASN A 299 17.44 10.45 -3.19
C ASN A 299 18.79 10.07 -2.57
N LEU A 300 19.10 8.77 -2.43
CA LEU A 300 20.37 8.30 -1.90
C LEU A 300 21.58 8.76 -2.74
N LEU A 301 21.43 8.82 -4.07
CA LEU A 301 22.47 9.32 -4.97
C LEU A 301 22.69 10.83 -4.82
N SER A 302 21.62 11.60 -4.70
CA SER A 302 21.71 13.05 -4.45
C SER A 302 22.41 13.36 -3.13
N GLU A 303 22.22 12.49 -2.13
CA GLU A 303 22.84 12.57 -0.81
C GLU A 303 24.25 11.94 -0.77
N LYS A 304 24.73 11.36 -1.88
CA LYS A 304 26.02 10.65 -2.01
C LYS A 304 26.16 9.48 -1.02
N LYS A 305 25.05 8.83 -0.67
CA LYS A 305 24.99 7.70 0.26
C LYS A 305 25.02 6.34 -0.42
N ALA A 306 24.77 6.27 -1.73
CA ALA A 306 24.83 5.04 -2.51
C ALA A 306 25.79 5.17 -3.69
N VAL A 307 26.37 4.04 -4.10
CA VAL A 307 27.14 3.94 -5.36
C VAL A 307 26.15 3.94 -6.54
N PRO A 308 26.36 4.76 -7.59
CA PRO A 308 25.57 4.66 -8.82
C PRO A 308 25.61 3.24 -9.38
N MET A 309 24.43 2.64 -9.60
CA MET A 309 24.30 1.25 -10.04
C MET A 309 23.05 1.07 -10.92
N LEU A 310 23.06 0.03 -11.74
CA LEU A 310 21.83 -0.46 -12.37
C LEU A 310 21.03 -1.29 -11.37
N ILE A 311 19.71 -1.17 -11.40
CA ILE A 311 18.80 -2.07 -10.67
C ILE A 311 17.91 -2.78 -11.69
N VAL A 312 18.04 -4.12 -11.77
CA VAL A 312 17.33 -4.97 -12.73
C VAL A 312 16.26 -5.76 -11.98
N MET A 313 15.00 -5.59 -12.39
CA MET A 313 13.82 -6.21 -11.79
C MET A 313 13.15 -7.06 -12.87
N ALA A 314 13.13 -8.38 -12.69
CA ALA A 314 12.50 -9.31 -13.63
C ALA A 314 11.34 -10.05 -12.95
N ASN A 315 10.53 -10.76 -13.73
CA ASN A 315 9.41 -11.51 -13.19
C ASN A 315 9.86 -12.87 -12.62
N GLY A 316 10.00 -12.95 -11.30
CA GLY A 316 10.40 -14.18 -10.60
C GLY A 316 9.31 -15.25 -10.55
N MET A 317 8.07 -14.95 -10.95
CA MET A 317 6.93 -15.88 -10.96
C MET A 317 6.90 -16.72 -12.25
N VAL A 318 7.95 -17.52 -12.49
CA VAL A 318 8.01 -18.38 -13.67
C VAL A 318 6.97 -19.51 -13.56
N MET A 319 5.96 -19.45 -14.43
CA MET A 319 4.82 -20.38 -14.43
C MET A 319 4.90 -21.33 -15.62
N THR A 320 4.66 -22.62 -15.37
CA THR A 320 4.54 -23.63 -16.42
C THR A 320 3.23 -24.39 -16.29
N GLU A 321 2.69 -24.83 -17.43
CA GLU A 321 1.53 -25.71 -17.44
C GLU A 321 2.01 -27.17 -17.39
N SER A 322 1.72 -27.85 -16.28
CA SER A 322 2.12 -29.26 -16.09
C SER A 322 1.19 -30.25 -16.80
N ASN A 323 -0.07 -29.84 -17.00
CA ASN A 323 -1.16 -30.52 -17.70
C ASN A 323 -2.19 -29.45 -18.07
N PRO A 324 -3.08 -29.68 -19.07
CA PRO A 324 -4.12 -28.73 -19.43
C PRO A 324 -4.89 -28.19 -18.22
N GLY A 325 -4.84 -26.87 -18.02
CA GLY A 325 -5.47 -26.14 -16.92
C GLY A 325 -4.72 -26.15 -15.59
N LYS A 326 -3.56 -26.83 -15.48
CA LYS A 326 -2.78 -26.93 -14.23
C LYS A 326 -1.46 -26.16 -14.32
N ILE A 327 -1.56 -24.86 -14.03
CA ILE A 327 -0.43 -23.95 -13.90
C ILE A 327 0.27 -24.19 -12.57
N GLN A 328 1.60 -24.31 -12.59
CA GLN A 328 2.42 -24.46 -11.41
C GLN A 328 3.60 -23.47 -11.45
N LEU A 329 3.92 -22.90 -10.29
CA LEU A 329 5.13 -22.11 -10.10
C LEU A 329 6.35 -23.02 -10.18
N ARG A 330 7.34 -22.60 -10.96
CA ARG A 330 8.64 -23.26 -11.13
C ARG A 330 9.74 -22.31 -10.69
N HIS A 331 9.91 -22.18 -9.38
CA HIS A 331 10.88 -21.26 -8.79
C HIS A 331 12.32 -21.55 -9.23
N GLU A 332 12.63 -22.81 -9.57
CA GLU A 332 13.93 -23.22 -10.08
C GLU A 332 14.22 -22.70 -11.49
N LEU A 333 13.19 -22.49 -12.33
CA LEU A 333 13.41 -21.97 -13.69
C LEU A 333 13.84 -20.51 -13.68
N PHE A 334 13.46 -19.74 -12.65
CA PHE A 334 13.95 -18.38 -12.49
C PHE A 334 15.47 -18.33 -12.24
N LEU A 335 16.04 -19.33 -11.54
CA LEU A 335 17.49 -19.39 -11.35
C LEU A 335 18.22 -19.55 -12.69
N GLU A 336 17.69 -20.42 -13.55
CA GLU A 336 18.22 -20.65 -14.90
C GLU A 336 18.03 -19.40 -15.78
N GLU A 337 16.83 -18.82 -15.79
CA GLU A 337 16.53 -17.58 -16.51
C GLU A 337 17.49 -16.44 -16.11
N LEU A 338 17.67 -16.23 -14.81
CA LEU A 338 18.55 -15.18 -14.31
C LEU A 338 20.00 -15.40 -14.76
N THR A 339 20.51 -16.60 -14.55
CA THR A 339 21.95 -16.91 -14.74
C THR A 339 22.34 -17.11 -16.20
N GLN A 340 21.47 -17.71 -17.01
CA GLN A 340 21.79 -18.10 -18.39
C GLN A 340 21.27 -17.11 -19.43
N ASP A 341 20.23 -16.34 -19.13
CA ASP A 341 19.57 -15.45 -20.09
C ASP A 341 19.65 -13.98 -19.67
N LEU A 342 19.15 -13.62 -18.49
CA LEU A 342 19.02 -12.22 -18.07
C LEU A 342 20.37 -11.56 -17.77
N ILE A 343 21.25 -12.18 -16.99
CA ILE A 343 22.60 -11.63 -16.72
C ILE A 343 23.35 -11.37 -18.04
N PRO A 344 23.49 -12.35 -18.96
CA PRO A 344 24.13 -12.12 -20.25
C PRO A 344 23.47 -11.01 -21.08
N PHE A 345 22.14 -10.92 -21.08
CA PHE A 345 21.41 -9.86 -21.78
C PHE A 345 21.78 -8.47 -21.24
N ILE A 346 21.78 -8.29 -19.91
CA ILE A 346 22.14 -7.01 -19.28
C ILE A 346 23.60 -6.65 -19.59
N GLU A 347 24.52 -7.62 -19.49
CA GLU A 347 25.94 -7.42 -19.76
C GLU A 347 26.29 -7.13 -21.22
N GLN A 348 25.39 -7.48 -22.14
CA GLN A 348 25.51 -7.16 -23.55
C GLN A 348 24.92 -5.77 -23.86
N LYS A 349 23.80 -5.43 -23.21
CA LYS A 349 23.02 -4.22 -23.53
C LYS A 349 23.51 -2.98 -22.79
N TYR A 350 24.00 -3.14 -21.57
CA TYR A 350 24.38 -2.05 -20.68
C TYR A 350 25.89 -2.07 -20.37
N ARG A 351 26.47 -0.89 -20.18
CA ARG A 351 27.79 -0.63 -19.56
C ARG A 351 27.78 -1.07 -18.09
N VAL A 352 28.16 -2.33 -17.85
CA VAL A 352 28.17 -2.92 -16.51
C VAL A 352 29.44 -3.70 -16.24
N LYS A 353 29.84 -3.69 -14.97
CA LYS A 353 30.94 -4.52 -14.47
C LYS A 353 30.45 -5.96 -14.29
N LYS A 354 31.21 -6.92 -14.82
CA LYS A 354 30.76 -8.32 -15.01
C LYS A 354 31.28 -9.28 -13.94
N ASP A 355 32.13 -8.83 -13.04
CA ASP A 355 32.65 -9.67 -11.96
C ASP A 355 31.71 -9.67 -10.74
N ARG A 356 31.84 -10.68 -9.89
CA ARG A 356 30.97 -10.85 -8.73
C ARG A 356 31.04 -9.72 -7.71
N GLN A 357 32.17 -9.00 -7.62
CA GLN A 357 32.31 -7.90 -6.66
C GLN A 357 31.43 -6.70 -7.03
N HIS A 358 30.96 -6.65 -8.28
CA HIS A 358 30.07 -5.61 -8.78
C HIS A 358 28.67 -6.15 -9.13
N ARG A 359 28.31 -7.34 -8.64
CA ARG A 359 27.00 -7.94 -8.81
C ARG A 359 26.36 -8.27 -7.47
N ALA A 360 25.18 -7.71 -7.24
CA ALA A 360 24.34 -7.94 -6.07
C ALA A 360 23.03 -8.64 -6.45
N MET A 361 22.46 -9.40 -5.51
CA MET A 361 21.13 -9.99 -5.61
C MET A 361 20.34 -9.66 -4.35
N ALA A 362 19.09 -9.24 -4.49
CA ALA A 362 18.20 -9.08 -3.35
C ALA A 362 16.76 -9.41 -3.73
N GLY A 363 15.92 -9.65 -2.73
CA GLY A 363 14.49 -9.78 -2.97
C GLY A 363 13.66 -9.90 -1.72
N LEU A 364 12.36 -9.72 -1.89
CA LEU A 364 11.37 -9.79 -0.81
C LEU A 364 10.61 -11.11 -0.83
N SER A 365 10.30 -11.68 0.34
CA SER A 365 9.45 -12.88 0.48
C SER A 365 9.92 -14.05 -0.44
N MET A 366 9.14 -14.44 -1.45
CA MET A 366 9.57 -15.40 -2.47
C MET A 366 10.89 -15.02 -3.16
N GLY A 367 11.06 -13.75 -3.53
CA GLY A 367 12.29 -13.24 -4.13
C GLY A 367 13.51 -13.34 -3.20
N SER A 368 13.30 -13.33 -1.89
CA SER A 368 14.37 -13.59 -0.91
C SER A 368 14.80 -15.06 -0.93
N MET A 369 13.86 -16.00 -1.05
CA MET A 369 14.19 -17.42 -1.19
C MET A 369 14.96 -17.67 -2.48
N GLN A 370 14.51 -17.06 -3.57
CA GLN A 370 15.23 -17.10 -4.86
C GLN A 370 16.64 -16.55 -4.71
N THR A 371 16.79 -15.42 -4.01
CA THR A 371 18.11 -14.84 -3.69
C THR A 371 18.99 -15.81 -2.89
N SER A 372 18.47 -16.40 -1.81
CA SER A 372 19.20 -17.38 -0.99
C SER A 372 19.64 -18.60 -1.81
N MET A 373 18.75 -19.13 -2.66
CA MET A 373 19.09 -20.25 -3.53
C MET A 373 20.17 -19.86 -4.56
N LEU A 374 20.10 -18.67 -5.16
CA LEU A 374 21.08 -18.18 -6.11
C LEU A 374 22.46 -18.02 -5.49
N ILE A 375 22.57 -17.38 -4.33
CA ILE A 375 23.87 -17.16 -3.68
C ILE A 375 24.48 -18.46 -3.15
N GLY A 376 23.65 -19.45 -2.77
CA GLY A 376 24.12 -20.76 -2.36
C GLY A 376 24.51 -21.67 -3.54
N LYS A 377 23.79 -21.61 -4.67
CA LYS A 377 24.07 -22.44 -5.86
C LYS A 377 25.11 -21.82 -6.81
N HIS A 378 25.19 -20.49 -6.83
CA HIS A 378 26.07 -19.71 -7.70
C HIS A 378 26.86 -18.63 -6.92
N PRO A 379 27.61 -19.01 -5.85
CA PRO A 379 28.40 -18.06 -5.07
C PRO A 379 29.46 -17.32 -5.90
N GLU A 380 29.87 -17.88 -7.04
CA GLU A 380 30.78 -17.27 -8.01
C GLU A 380 30.20 -16.05 -8.74
N LEU A 381 28.87 -15.87 -8.74
CA LEU A 381 28.21 -14.78 -9.47
C LEU A 381 27.94 -13.55 -8.61
N PHE A 382 27.74 -13.71 -7.30
CA PHE A 382 27.28 -12.63 -6.42
C PHE A 382 28.18 -12.50 -5.19
N ALA A 383 28.54 -11.26 -4.85
CA ALA A 383 29.27 -10.94 -3.61
C ALA A 383 28.40 -10.18 -2.58
N TRP A 384 27.19 -9.78 -2.96
CA TRP A 384 26.30 -8.99 -2.11
C TRP A 384 24.87 -9.54 -2.20
N ALA A 385 24.24 -9.77 -1.05
CA ALA A 385 22.95 -10.41 -0.94
C ALA A 385 22.01 -9.68 0.03
N GLY A 386 20.74 -9.50 -0.32
CA GLY A 386 19.71 -8.91 0.55
C GLY A 386 18.44 -9.77 0.62
N LEU A 387 18.07 -10.21 1.83
CA LEU A 387 16.87 -11.00 2.09
C LEU A 387 15.85 -10.16 2.87
N PHE A 388 14.78 -9.71 2.22
CA PHE A 388 13.75 -8.84 2.82
C PHE A 388 12.49 -9.63 3.16
N SER A 389 12.01 -9.53 4.41
CA SER A 389 11.00 -10.44 4.98
C SER A 389 11.27 -11.89 4.58
N GLY A 390 12.53 -12.28 4.70
CA GLY A 390 13.11 -13.25 3.80
C GLY A 390 13.94 -14.32 4.45
N PHE A 391 14.00 -15.45 3.74
CA PHE A 391 14.43 -16.73 4.29
C PHE A 391 15.75 -17.18 3.69
N LEU A 392 16.62 -17.75 4.51
CA LEU A 392 17.69 -18.60 4.02
C LEU A 392 17.11 -19.93 3.55
N HIS A 393 16.22 -20.53 4.34
CA HIS A 393 15.54 -21.77 3.96
C HIS A 393 14.50 -21.55 2.86
N ASN A 394 14.44 -22.49 1.92
CA ASN A 394 13.32 -22.63 1.00
C ASN A 394 12.11 -23.19 1.77
N LEU A 395 10.98 -22.48 1.67
CA LEU A 395 9.71 -22.85 2.31
C LEU A 395 8.66 -23.32 1.28
N VAL A 396 8.98 -23.31 -0.02
CA VAL A 396 8.04 -23.61 -1.09
C VAL A 396 7.94 -25.11 -1.36
N GLY A 397 6.72 -25.63 -1.31
CA GLY A 397 6.41 -27.03 -1.64
C GLY A 397 6.29 -27.94 -0.41
N LYS A 398 5.88 -29.19 -0.63
CA LYS A 398 5.67 -30.17 0.45
C LYS A 398 6.97 -30.70 1.08
N GLN A 399 8.04 -30.72 0.29
CA GLN A 399 9.39 -31.11 0.69
C GLN A 399 10.36 -30.15 0.00
N PRO A 400 10.57 -28.95 0.57
CA PRO A 400 11.40 -27.95 -0.07
C PRO A 400 12.86 -28.41 -0.15
N ASP A 401 13.45 -28.31 -1.34
CA ASP A 401 14.88 -28.52 -1.53
C ASP A 401 15.66 -27.37 -0.89
N ASN A 402 16.51 -27.71 0.08
CA ASN A 402 17.38 -26.81 0.83
C ASN A 402 18.87 -27.11 0.60
N SER A 403 19.22 -27.81 -0.48
CA SER A 403 20.60 -28.18 -0.81
C SER A 403 21.55 -26.99 -0.95
N HIS A 404 21.04 -25.80 -1.31
CA HIS A 404 21.85 -24.58 -1.38
C HIS A 404 22.46 -24.18 -0.03
N LEU A 405 21.82 -24.55 1.08
CA LEU A 405 22.33 -24.29 2.43
C LEU A 405 23.62 -25.05 2.74
N GLU A 406 23.89 -26.16 2.05
CA GLU A 406 25.13 -26.93 2.22
C GLU A 406 26.37 -26.13 1.81
N ASN A 407 26.21 -25.18 0.88
CA ASN A 407 27.24 -24.23 0.50
C ASN A 407 27.25 -23.01 1.42
N ILE A 408 26.08 -22.48 1.79
CA ILE A 408 25.97 -21.30 2.68
C ILE A 408 26.60 -21.56 4.06
N ARG A 409 26.45 -22.78 4.58
CA ARG A 409 27.02 -23.16 5.89
C ARG A 409 28.55 -23.33 5.88
N GLN A 410 29.19 -23.32 4.72
CA GLN A 410 30.65 -23.46 4.64
C GLN A 410 31.31 -22.14 5.07
N PRO A 411 32.41 -22.18 5.85
CA PRO A 411 33.13 -20.96 6.25
C PRO A 411 33.56 -20.10 5.06
N GLU A 412 33.92 -20.73 3.94
CA GLU A 412 34.32 -20.08 2.69
C GLU A 412 33.22 -19.17 2.13
N PHE A 413 31.95 -19.52 2.31
CA PHE A 413 30.84 -18.66 1.86
C PHE A 413 30.91 -17.31 2.56
N SER A 414 31.01 -17.29 3.90
CA SER A 414 31.07 -16.04 4.67
C SER A 414 32.38 -15.28 4.51
N GLN A 415 33.47 -15.96 4.14
CA GLN A 415 34.74 -15.30 3.80
C GLN A 415 34.67 -14.58 2.45
N ASN A 416 33.91 -15.14 1.50
CA ASN A 416 33.82 -14.66 0.13
C ASN A 416 32.59 -13.78 -0.15
N MET A 417 31.60 -13.75 0.74
CA MET A 417 30.44 -12.88 0.66
C MET A 417 30.77 -11.53 1.32
N SER A 418 30.75 -10.46 0.53
CA SER A 418 31.03 -9.09 1.00
C SER A 418 29.91 -8.57 1.90
N LEU A 419 28.65 -8.90 1.57
CA LEU A 419 27.49 -8.58 2.39
C LEU A 419 26.41 -9.65 2.26
N LEU A 420 25.89 -10.10 3.40
CA LEU A 420 24.60 -10.78 3.49
C LEU A 420 23.71 -9.97 4.44
N PHE A 421 22.70 -9.31 3.90
CA PHE A 421 21.72 -8.54 4.65
C PHE A 421 20.44 -9.35 4.85
N ARG A 422 19.89 -9.31 6.06
CA ARG A 422 18.63 -9.97 6.42
C ARG A 422 17.76 -8.99 7.20
N GLY A 423 16.56 -8.69 6.69
CA GLY A 423 15.63 -7.74 7.30
C GLY A 423 14.21 -8.28 7.37
N MET A 424 13.50 -8.12 8.49
CA MET A 424 12.09 -8.53 8.62
C MET A 424 11.31 -7.60 9.58
N GLY A 425 10.00 -7.46 9.35
CA GLY A 425 9.07 -6.78 10.25
C GLY A 425 8.73 -7.63 11.47
N ARG A 426 8.62 -7.03 12.67
CA ARG A 426 8.33 -7.75 13.91
C ARG A 426 6.94 -8.38 13.97
N GLN A 427 6.01 -7.88 13.17
CA GLN A 427 4.64 -8.38 13.06
C GLN A 427 4.47 -9.26 11.81
N ASP A 428 5.56 -9.60 11.12
CA ASP A 428 5.54 -10.49 9.96
C ASP A 428 5.11 -11.91 10.38
N SER A 429 4.16 -12.50 9.65
CA SER A 429 3.64 -13.84 9.94
C SER A 429 4.70 -14.93 9.88
N PHE A 430 5.85 -14.67 9.25
CA PHE A 430 6.96 -15.60 9.13
C PHE A 430 8.10 -15.33 10.12
N TRP A 431 7.88 -14.53 11.17
CA TRP A 431 8.89 -14.18 12.17
C TRP A 431 9.63 -15.41 12.74
N LYS A 432 8.89 -16.49 13.02
CA LYS A 432 9.49 -17.73 13.53
C LYS A 432 10.51 -18.35 12.56
N ASN A 433 10.24 -18.31 11.25
CA ASN A 433 11.19 -18.81 10.25
C ASN A 433 12.45 -17.94 10.19
N PHE A 434 12.31 -16.63 10.42
CA PHE A 434 13.44 -15.71 10.51
C PHE A 434 14.33 -16.01 11.72
N GLU A 435 13.74 -16.35 12.87
CA GLU A 435 14.46 -16.82 14.06
C GLU A 435 15.14 -18.18 13.85
N GLU A 436 14.50 -19.10 13.11
CA GLU A 436 15.12 -20.38 12.72
C GLU A 436 16.35 -20.18 11.84
N ASP A 437 16.28 -19.23 10.91
CA ASP A 437 17.42 -18.81 10.08
C ASP A 437 18.52 -18.11 10.90
N ASP A 438 18.16 -17.35 11.95
CA ASP A 438 19.13 -16.76 12.88
C ASP A 438 19.92 -17.85 13.61
N ALA A 439 19.22 -18.88 14.11
CA ALA A 439 19.86 -20.03 14.74
C ALA A 439 20.76 -20.80 13.76
N PHE A 440 20.38 -20.89 12.48
CA PHE A 440 21.24 -21.46 11.43
C PHE A 440 22.51 -20.62 11.24
N CYS A 441 22.37 -19.30 11.13
CA CYS A 441 23.51 -18.39 11.00
C CYS A 441 24.48 -18.51 12.18
N GLU A 442 23.96 -18.52 13.41
CA GLU A 442 24.77 -18.65 14.62
C GLU A 442 25.51 -19.99 14.67
N LYS A 443 24.79 -21.08 14.41
CA LYS A 443 25.35 -22.44 14.46
C LYS A 443 26.51 -22.66 13.50
N TYR A 444 26.42 -22.12 12.29
CA TYR A 444 27.41 -22.33 11.23
C TYR A 444 28.34 -21.13 11.02
N GLY A 445 28.22 -20.08 11.85
CA GLY A 445 29.05 -18.88 11.74
C GLY A 445 28.81 -18.08 10.45
N VAL A 446 27.60 -18.13 9.90
CA VAL A 446 27.24 -17.37 8.68
C VAL A 446 27.13 -15.89 9.03
N LYS A 447 28.05 -15.08 8.50
CA LYS A 447 28.08 -13.64 8.78
C LYS A 447 26.94 -12.94 8.03
N CYS A 448 26.10 -12.22 8.74
CA CYS A 448 25.07 -11.38 8.14
C CYS A 448 24.82 -10.08 8.94
N VAL A 449 24.33 -9.06 8.26
CA VAL A 449 23.77 -7.85 8.85
C VAL A 449 22.28 -8.10 9.05
N ARG A 450 21.85 -8.20 10.30
CA ARG A 450 20.46 -8.41 10.68
C ARG A 450 19.76 -7.09 11.04
N ARG A 451 18.58 -6.86 10.51
CA ARG A 451 17.71 -5.72 10.79
C ARG A 451 16.29 -6.16 11.12
N GLU A 452 15.66 -5.43 12.03
CA GLU A 452 14.26 -5.61 12.40
C GLU A 452 13.55 -4.27 12.17
N TYR A 453 12.30 -4.34 11.72
CA TYR A 453 11.46 -3.18 11.50
C TYR A 453 10.12 -3.36 12.22
N GLU A 454 9.44 -2.26 12.52
CA GLU A 454 8.01 -2.32 12.83
C GLU A 454 7.22 -2.48 11.51
N GLY A 455 6.25 -3.38 11.50
CA GLY A 455 5.41 -3.71 10.35
C GLY A 455 5.25 -5.22 10.11
N GLY A 456 4.33 -5.55 9.21
CA GLY A 456 4.02 -6.92 8.81
C GLY A 456 4.77 -7.36 7.55
N HIS A 457 4.15 -8.30 6.82
CA HIS A 457 4.67 -8.84 5.57
C HIS A 457 4.22 -8.01 4.36
N ASP A 458 4.69 -6.76 4.29
CA ASP A 458 4.19 -5.79 3.32
C ASP A 458 5.24 -4.75 2.85
N TRP A 459 4.86 -3.94 1.87
CA TRP A 459 5.71 -2.93 1.24
C TRP A 459 6.24 -1.86 2.21
N ASN A 460 5.59 -1.62 3.35
CA ASN A 460 6.08 -0.67 4.35
C ASN A 460 7.41 -1.11 4.94
N VAL A 461 7.58 -2.42 5.15
CA VAL A 461 8.84 -3.01 5.62
C VAL A 461 9.84 -3.11 4.46
N TRP A 462 9.43 -3.54 3.28
CA TRP A 462 10.36 -3.76 2.16
C TRP A 462 11.00 -2.48 1.63
N ARG A 463 10.27 -1.34 1.68
CA ARG A 463 10.82 0.00 1.41
C ARG A 463 11.94 0.36 2.37
N LYS A 464 11.77 0.08 3.67
CA LYS A 464 12.80 0.32 4.69
C LYS A 464 14.01 -0.60 4.50
N CYS A 465 13.76 -1.88 4.20
CA CYS A 465 14.82 -2.84 3.87
C CYS A 465 15.69 -2.37 2.70
N VAL A 466 15.09 -1.97 1.57
CA VAL A 466 15.88 -1.55 0.40
C VAL A 466 16.60 -0.22 0.64
N HIS A 467 15.98 0.70 1.36
CA HIS A 467 16.60 1.96 1.78
C HIS A 467 17.87 1.73 2.61
N ASP A 468 17.82 0.83 3.59
CA ASP A 468 18.99 0.52 4.44
C ASP A 468 20.05 -0.31 3.69
N PHE A 469 19.63 -1.13 2.73
CA PHE A 469 20.51 -2.04 1.99
C PHE A 469 21.34 -1.33 0.91
N LEU A 470 20.73 -0.44 0.11
CA LEU A 470 21.40 0.21 -1.03
C LEU A 470 22.71 0.93 -0.66
N PRO A 471 22.81 1.68 0.46
CA PRO A 471 24.06 2.32 0.90
C PRO A 471 25.19 1.35 1.26
N MET A 472 24.87 0.09 1.54
CA MET A 472 25.86 -0.92 1.94
C MET A 472 26.49 -1.65 0.74
N LEU A 473 26.02 -1.39 -0.48
CA LEU A 473 26.46 -2.11 -1.67
C LEU A 473 27.69 -1.47 -2.32
N PHE A 474 28.63 -2.33 -2.71
CA PHE A 474 29.80 -1.97 -3.54
C PHE A 474 30.75 -0.94 -2.91
N VAL A 475 30.84 -0.94 -1.57
CA VAL A 475 31.67 -0.05 -0.74
C VAL A 475 32.98 -0.65 -0.29
#